data_AF-K7FWQ9-F1
#
_entry.id   AF-K7FWQ9-F1
#
_cell.length_a   1.000
_cell.length_b   1.000
_cell.length_c   1.000
_cell.angle_alpha   90.00
_cell.angle_beta   90.00
_cell.angle_gamma   90.00
#
_symmetry.space_group_name_H-M   'P 1'
#
loop_
_entity.id
_entity.type
_entity.pdbx_description
1 polymer ?
#
loop_
_entity_poly.entity_id
_entity_poly.type
_entity_poly.pdbx_seq_one_letter_code
_entity_poly.pdbx_strand_id
1 'polypeptide(L)'
;SLALQLRIVLFNSVSSAQYLESISGTLCVPFLVSLGKTELDLLIPNLHKKNAVLQKVQECLNGSIGDEYDVDILGNLICHLPPAIIRDGISLRAMAIALHQFRFCRQLSHEQKTEIKYKLTELHGTPKNWTIQTTQDVGPFVALLAKDELTVLAEKVFYHFNF
;
A
#
# COMPACT_ATOMS: atom_id res chain seq x y z
N SER A 1 -20.83 11.17 9.87
CA SER A 1 -20.50 10.23 8.77
C SER A 1 -19.97 8.93 9.35
N LEU A 2 -19.88 7.85 8.56
CA LEU A 2 -19.31 6.56 8.99
C LEU A 2 -17.90 6.70 9.60
N ALA A 3 -17.09 7.62 9.06
CA ALA A 3 -15.76 7.94 9.60
C ALA A 3 -15.80 8.49 11.04
N LEU A 4 -16.84 9.25 11.41
CA LEU A 4 -17.02 9.75 12.78
C LEU A 4 -17.48 8.63 13.73
N GLN A 5 -18.30 7.70 13.25
CA GLN A 5 -18.69 6.51 14.03
C GLN A 5 -17.51 5.57 14.24
N LEU A 6 -16.70 5.32 13.20
CA LEU A 6 -15.44 4.59 13.30
C LEU A 6 -14.48 5.26 14.31
N ARG A 7 -14.34 6.59 14.27
CA ARG A 7 -13.58 7.35 15.28
C ARG A 7 -14.04 7.06 16.70
N ILE A 8 -15.33 7.20 16.98
CA ILE A 8 -15.89 7.03 18.33
C ILE A 8 -15.71 5.59 18.82
N VAL A 9 -15.96 4.60 17.96
CA VAL A 9 -15.90 3.18 18.32
C VAL A 9 -14.46 2.71 18.51
N LEU A 10 -13.52 3.14 17.66
CA LEU A 10 -12.11 2.75 17.77
C LEU A 10 -11.38 3.48 18.93
N PHE A 11 -11.89 4.62 19.38
CA PHE A 11 -11.32 5.32 20.54
C PHE A 11 -11.62 4.62 21.88
N ASN A 12 -12.73 3.88 22.01
CA ASN A 12 -13.08 3.14 23.22
C ASN A 12 -12.60 1.67 23.15
N SER A 13 -11.76 1.23 24.10
CA SER A 13 -11.09 -0.09 24.06
C SER A 13 -12.06 -1.28 24.08
N VAL A 14 -13.02 -1.30 24.99
CA VAL A 14 -14.01 -2.40 25.11
C VAL A 14 -14.93 -2.46 23.90
N SER A 15 -15.39 -1.30 23.42
CA SER A 15 -16.26 -1.21 22.25
C SER A 15 -15.56 -1.57 20.94
N SER A 16 -14.23 -1.39 20.86
CA SER A 16 -13.47 -1.65 19.64
C SER A 16 -13.32 -3.14 19.31
N ALA A 17 -13.08 -3.99 20.32
CA ALA A 17 -12.92 -5.43 20.09
C ALA A 17 -14.23 -6.07 19.60
N GLN A 18 -15.33 -5.81 20.32
CA GLN A 18 -16.65 -6.34 19.97
C GLN A 18 -17.15 -5.83 18.61
N TYR A 19 -16.82 -4.58 18.25
CA TYR A 19 -17.11 -4.05 16.93
C TYR A 19 -16.30 -4.76 15.83
N LEU A 20 -14.99 -4.96 16.02
CA LEU A 20 -14.15 -5.66 15.06
C LEU A 20 -14.59 -7.12 14.87
N GLU A 21 -15.01 -7.80 15.94
CA GLU A 21 -15.58 -9.15 15.86
C GLU A 21 -16.88 -9.19 15.04
N SER A 22 -17.71 -8.16 15.16
CA SER A 22 -18.99 -8.09 14.42
C SER A 22 -18.81 -7.93 12.90
N ILE A 23 -17.65 -7.43 12.44
CA ILE A 23 -17.39 -7.24 11.01
C ILE A 23 -17.10 -8.59 10.37
N SER A 24 -17.98 -9.05 9.50
CA SER A 24 -17.81 -10.28 8.73
C SER A 24 -18.63 -10.24 7.46
N GLY A 25 -18.30 -11.10 6.50
CA GLY A 25 -19.04 -11.26 5.24
C GLY A 25 -19.27 -9.92 4.52
N THR A 26 -20.54 -9.54 4.38
CA THR A 26 -20.96 -8.33 3.66
C THR A 26 -20.52 -7.02 4.31
N LEU A 27 -20.09 -7.02 5.59
CA LEU A 27 -19.61 -5.84 6.29
C LEU A 27 -18.14 -5.51 6.02
N CYS A 28 -17.38 -6.44 5.42
CA CYS A 28 -15.96 -6.21 5.15
C CYS A 28 -15.73 -5.07 4.16
N VAL A 29 -16.45 -5.03 3.03
CA VAL A 29 -16.25 -3.98 2.02
C VAL A 29 -16.58 -2.58 2.58
N PRO A 30 -17.73 -2.33 3.24
CA PRO A 30 -18.02 -1.04 3.86
C PRO A 30 -16.98 -0.62 4.91
N PHE A 31 -16.48 -1.58 5.69
CA PHE A 31 -15.43 -1.35 6.69
C PHE A 31 -14.11 -0.90 6.03
N LEU A 32 -13.62 -1.67 5.05
CA LEU A 32 -12.39 -1.37 4.32
C LEU A 32 -12.48 -0.02 3.60
N VAL A 33 -13.56 0.23 2.86
CA VAL A 33 -13.78 1.50 2.14
C VAL A 33 -13.78 2.69 3.10
N SER A 34 -14.37 2.54 4.28
CA SER A 34 -14.45 3.63 5.24
C SER A 34 -13.10 3.92 5.89
N LEU A 35 -12.31 2.89 6.18
CA LEU A 35 -10.94 3.06 6.67
C LEU A 35 -9.99 3.58 5.59
N GLY A 36 -10.09 3.08 4.36
CA GLY A 36 -9.24 3.48 3.23
C GLY A 36 -9.33 4.96 2.88
N LYS A 37 -10.42 5.62 3.27
CA LYS A 37 -10.62 7.07 3.12
C LYS A 37 -10.01 7.89 4.27
N THR A 38 -9.37 7.26 5.25
CA THR A 38 -8.85 7.92 6.46
C THR A 38 -7.34 7.78 6.56
N GLU A 39 -6.70 8.72 7.26
CA GLU A 39 -5.31 8.55 7.71
C GLU A 39 -5.31 7.75 9.01
N LEU A 40 -4.97 6.45 8.92
CA LEU A 40 -5.09 5.52 10.05
C LEU A 40 -4.23 5.95 11.26
N ASP A 41 -3.06 6.54 11.01
CA ASP A 41 -2.16 7.06 12.05
C ASP A 41 -2.78 8.21 12.85
N LEU A 42 -3.62 9.03 12.22
CA LEU A 42 -4.36 10.09 12.91
C LEU A 42 -5.60 9.54 13.61
N LEU A 43 -6.17 8.46 13.09
CA LEU A 43 -7.40 7.85 13.59
C LEU A 43 -7.14 7.01 14.86
N ILE A 44 -6.04 6.24 14.88
CA ILE A 44 -5.74 5.27 15.92
C ILE A 44 -4.27 5.41 16.36
N PRO A 45 -3.97 6.37 17.26
CA PRO A 45 -2.59 6.56 17.75
C PRO A 45 -2.07 5.39 18.58
N ASN A 46 -2.96 4.57 19.15
CA ASN A 46 -2.59 3.42 19.96
C ASN A 46 -2.17 2.23 19.07
N LEU A 47 -0.92 1.82 19.18
CA LEU A 47 -0.34 0.75 18.36
C LEU A 47 -1.07 -0.59 18.49
N HIS A 48 -1.47 -0.99 19.70
CA HIS A 48 -2.19 -2.25 19.91
C HIS A 48 -3.53 -2.26 19.18
N LYS A 49 -4.29 -1.17 19.28
CA LYS A 49 -5.57 -1.03 18.55
C LYS A 49 -5.36 -0.99 17.05
N LYS A 50 -4.31 -0.30 16.58
CA LYS A 50 -3.95 -0.25 15.16
C LYS A 50 -3.66 -1.67 14.64
N ASN A 51 -2.91 -2.47 15.39
CA ASN A 51 -2.62 -3.86 15.03
C ASN A 51 -3.89 -4.72 14.95
N ALA A 52 -4.82 -4.59 15.90
CA ALA A 52 -6.10 -5.31 15.86
C ALA A 52 -6.94 -4.93 14.63
N VAL A 53 -6.96 -3.64 14.27
CA VAL A 53 -7.63 -3.16 13.06
C VAL A 53 -6.96 -3.71 11.79
N LEU A 54 -5.63 -3.69 11.72
CA LEU A 54 -4.90 -4.22 10.57
C LEU A 54 -5.06 -5.74 10.43
N GLN A 55 -5.12 -6.47 11.54
CA GLN A 55 -5.49 -7.89 11.52
C GLN A 55 -6.90 -8.06 10.94
N LYS A 56 -7.86 -7.22 11.35
CA LYS A 56 -9.22 -7.29 10.79
C LYS A 56 -9.28 -6.97 9.30
N VAL A 57 -8.47 -6.02 8.84
CA VAL A 57 -8.29 -5.71 7.42
C VAL A 57 -7.79 -6.95 6.67
N GLN A 58 -6.79 -7.65 7.20
CA GLN A 58 -6.26 -8.87 6.57
C GLN A 58 -7.31 -10.00 6.49
N GLU A 59 -8.09 -10.20 7.55
CA GLU A 59 -9.22 -11.15 7.54
C GLU A 59 -10.22 -10.81 6.43
N CYS A 60 -10.57 -9.53 6.28
CA CYS A 60 -11.51 -9.08 5.25
C CYS A 60 -10.99 -9.21 3.82
N LEU A 61 -9.67 -9.14 3.61
CA LEU A 61 -9.03 -9.35 2.31
C LEU A 61 -8.81 -10.83 1.98
N ASN A 62 -9.04 -11.73 2.95
CA ASN A 62 -8.63 -13.13 2.86
C ASN A 62 -7.14 -13.28 2.45
N GLY A 63 -6.31 -12.31 2.84
CA GLY A 63 -4.88 -12.25 2.51
C GLY A 63 -4.52 -11.96 1.04
N SER A 64 -5.46 -11.64 0.16
CA SER A 64 -5.19 -11.42 -1.27
C SER A 64 -5.76 -10.10 -1.81
N ILE A 65 -5.05 -9.50 -2.77
CA ILE A 65 -5.41 -8.30 -3.52
C ILE A 65 -5.24 -8.66 -5.01
N GLY A 66 -6.34 -8.96 -5.67
CA GLY A 66 -6.39 -9.59 -6.98
C GLY A 66 -6.35 -8.60 -8.14
N ASP A 67 -7.02 -7.46 -8.00
CA ASP A 67 -7.22 -6.51 -9.11
C ASP A 67 -7.33 -5.04 -8.65
N GLU A 68 -7.71 -4.17 -9.58
CA GLU A 68 -7.92 -2.73 -9.37
C GLU A 68 -8.98 -2.43 -8.32
N TYR A 69 -10.05 -3.22 -8.27
CA TYR A 69 -11.16 -2.98 -7.36
C TYR A 69 -10.72 -3.19 -5.90
N ASP A 70 -9.90 -4.20 -5.63
CA ASP A 70 -9.34 -4.42 -4.30
C ASP A 70 -8.40 -3.27 -3.88
N VAL A 71 -7.59 -2.78 -4.81
CA VAL A 71 -6.67 -1.64 -4.59
C VAL A 71 -7.45 -0.35 -4.31
N ASP A 72 -8.55 -0.12 -5.01
CA ASP A 72 -9.43 1.04 -4.80
C ASP A 72 -10.18 0.98 -3.47
N ILE A 73 -10.63 -0.20 -3.04
CA ILE A 73 -11.23 -0.41 -1.73
C ILE A 73 -10.26 -0.05 -0.61
N LEU A 74 -8.99 -0.44 -0.76
CA LEU A 74 -7.97 -0.21 0.25
C LEU A 74 -7.62 1.26 0.40
N GLY A 75 -7.49 2.00 -0.70
CA GLY A 75 -7.08 3.41 -0.66
C GLY A 75 -5.85 3.62 0.23
N ASN A 76 -5.95 4.53 1.22
CA ASN A 76 -4.84 4.82 2.13
C ASN A 76 -4.40 3.65 3.01
N LEU A 77 -5.23 2.60 3.18
CA LEU A 77 -4.84 1.40 3.93
C LEU A 77 -3.65 0.68 3.28
N ILE A 78 -3.43 0.88 1.97
CA ILE A 78 -2.31 0.26 1.26
C ILE A 78 -0.96 0.59 1.93
N CYS A 79 -0.83 1.80 2.49
CA CYS A 79 0.36 2.26 3.18
C CYS A 79 0.66 1.49 4.48
N HIS A 80 -0.32 0.77 5.00
CA HIS A 80 -0.21 0.01 6.25
C HIS A 80 -0.23 -1.50 6.04
N LEU A 81 -0.19 -1.97 4.79
CA LEU A 81 -0.11 -3.39 4.51
C LEU A 81 1.20 -3.97 5.05
N PRO A 82 1.15 -5.12 5.75
CA PRO A 82 2.36 -5.81 6.18
C PRO A 82 3.22 -6.23 4.98
N PRO A 83 4.55 -6.23 5.11
CA PRO A 83 5.47 -6.60 4.02
C PRO A 83 5.11 -7.93 3.35
N ALA A 84 4.71 -8.94 4.12
CA ALA A 84 4.30 -10.25 3.59
C ALA A 84 3.13 -10.16 2.60
N ILE A 85 2.18 -9.25 2.82
CA ILE A 85 1.06 -9.05 1.89
C ILE A 85 1.53 -8.36 0.61
N ILE A 86 2.47 -7.41 0.70
CA ILE A 86 3.06 -6.78 -0.48
C ILE A 86 3.80 -7.80 -1.34
N ARG A 87 4.52 -8.72 -0.70
CA ARG A 87 5.30 -9.77 -1.35
C ARG A 87 4.43 -10.82 -2.03
N ASP A 88 3.49 -11.40 -1.29
CA ASP A 88 2.78 -12.63 -1.70
C ASP A 88 1.28 -12.41 -1.96
N GLY A 89 0.70 -11.37 -1.35
CA GLY A 89 -0.75 -11.12 -1.36
C GLY A 89 -1.24 -10.26 -2.52
N ILE A 90 -0.38 -9.44 -3.15
CA ILE A 90 -0.77 -8.59 -4.28
C ILE A 90 -0.40 -9.28 -5.60
N SER A 91 -1.41 -9.52 -6.44
CA SER A 91 -1.20 -10.04 -7.79
C SER A 91 -0.36 -9.07 -8.62
N LEU A 92 0.38 -9.55 -9.64
CA LEU A 92 1.13 -8.66 -10.53
C LEU A 92 0.24 -7.62 -11.23
N ARG A 93 -1.00 -8.00 -11.58
CA ARG A 93 -1.97 -7.07 -12.19
C ARG A 93 -2.33 -5.94 -11.23
N ALA A 94 -2.68 -6.27 -9.99
CA ALA A 94 -3.02 -5.29 -8.97
C ALA A 94 -1.80 -4.45 -8.58
N MET A 95 -0.60 -5.03 -8.60
CA MET A 95 0.63 -4.37 -8.20
C MET A 95 0.94 -3.13 -9.07
N ALA A 96 0.69 -3.18 -10.37
CA ALA A 96 0.88 -2.03 -11.26
C ALA A 96 0.09 -0.79 -10.79
N ILE A 97 -1.11 -1.02 -10.25
CA ILE A 97 -2.00 0.03 -9.74
C ILE A 97 -1.62 0.40 -8.30
N ALA A 98 -1.29 -0.60 -7.48
CA ALA A 98 -0.82 -0.42 -6.11
C ALA A 98 0.42 0.48 -6.04
N LEU A 99 1.36 0.35 -6.98
CA LEU A 99 2.55 1.20 -7.06
C LEU A 99 2.19 2.69 -7.17
N HIS A 100 1.16 3.02 -7.96
CA HIS A 100 0.66 4.40 -8.05
C HIS A 100 0.08 4.91 -6.73
N GLN A 101 -0.50 4.05 -5.90
CA GLN A 101 -0.99 4.46 -4.59
C GLN A 101 0.14 4.54 -3.55
N PHE A 102 1.07 3.57 -3.55
CA PHE A 102 2.22 3.56 -2.64
C PHE A 102 3.06 4.83 -2.73
N ARG A 103 3.10 5.48 -3.89
CA ARG A 103 3.84 6.75 -4.11
C ARG A 103 3.38 7.88 -3.18
N PHE A 104 2.13 7.80 -2.70
CA PHE A 104 1.53 8.80 -1.81
C PHE A 104 1.69 8.45 -0.33
N CYS A 105 2.23 7.27 -0.01
CA CYS A 105 2.47 6.87 1.37
C CYS A 105 3.59 7.70 1.99
N ARG A 106 3.25 8.48 3.02
CA ARG A 106 4.20 9.36 3.72
C ARG A 106 5.32 8.60 4.41
N GLN A 107 5.01 7.42 4.94
CA GLN A 107 5.95 6.58 5.68
C GLN A 107 5.76 5.11 5.29
N LEU A 108 6.68 4.60 4.49
CA LEU A 108 6.84 3.16 4.25
C LEU A 108 8.02 2.65 5.07
N SER A 109 7.85 1.50 5.72
CA SER A 109 8.92 0.82 6.45
C SER A 109 10.03 0.37 5.49
N HIS A 110 11.19 0.02 6.05
CA HIS A 110 12.31 -0.49 5.24
C HIS A 110 11.94 -1.80 4.54
N GLU A 111 11.22 -2.67 5.24
CA GLU A 111 10.72 -3.95 4.73
C GLU A 111 9.69 -3.71 3.63
N GLN A 112 8.72 -2.81 3.81
CA GLN A 112 7.75 -2.47 2.76
C GLN A 112 8.44 -1.95 1.49
N LYS A 113 9.42 -1.04 1.64
CA LYS A 113 10.22 -0.53 0.52
C LYS A 113 10.99 -1.64 -0.19
N THR A 114 11.50 -2.61 0.57
CA THR A 114 12.23 -3.76 0.02
C THR A 114 11.31 -4.60 -0.85
N GLU A 115 10.11 -4.94 -0.36
CA GLU A 115 9.13 -5.70 -1.14
C GLU A 115 8.63 -4.92 -2.38
N ILE A 116 8.43 -3.61 -2.26
CA ILE A 116 8.11 -2.74 -3.40
C ILE A 116 9.23 -2.78 -4.46
N LYS A 117 10.51 -2.72 -4.06
CA LYS A 117 11.64 -2.83 -4.99
C LYS A 117 11.64 -4.19 -5.71
N TYR A 118 11.38 -5.28 -5.00
CA TYR A 118 11.26 -6.60 -5.62
C TYR A 118 10.14 -6.63 -6.65
N LYS A 119 8.95 -6.11 -6.31
CA LYS A 119 7.80 -6.05 -7.21
C LYS A 119 8.01 -5.17 -8.43
N LEU A 120 8.71 -4.04 -8.29
CA LEU A 120 9.13 -3.21 -9.43
C LEU A 120 10.00 -3.99 -10.41
N THR A 121 10.94 -4.79 -9.87
CA THR A 121 11.83 -5.63 -10.68
C THR A 121 11.05 -6.77 -11.36
N GLU A 122 10.07 -7.35 -10.66
CA GLU A 122 9.19 -8.39 -11.21
C GLU A 122 8.34 -7.86 -12.38
N LEU A 123 7.83 -6.63 -12.26
CA LEU A 123 6.97 -6.01 -13.28
C LEU A 123 7.74 -5.46 -14.49
N HIS A 124 8.89 -4.83 -14.26
CA HIS A 124 9.57 -4.04 -15.29
C HIS A 124 10.97 -4.56 -15.63
N GLY A 125 11.42 -5.64 -14.97
CA GLY A 125 12.80 -6.10 -15.04
C GLY A 125 13.76 -5.13 -14.35
N THR A 126 15.05 -5.28 -14.65
CA THR A 126 16.08 -4.40 -14.11
C THR A 126 15.92 -2.96 -14.66
N PRO A 127 16.42 -1.93 -13.96
CA PRO A 127 16.33 -0.53 -14.39
C PRO A 127 16.82 -0.24 -15.82
N LYS A 128 17.72 -1.08 -16.35
CA LYS A 128 18.15 -1.04 -17.75
C LYS A 128 17.00 -1.20 -18.74
N ASN A 129 15.99 -1.99 -18.40
CA ASN A 129 14.84 -2.29 -19.27
C ASN A 129 13.70 -1.27 -19.11
N TRP A 130 13.76 -0.39 -18.11
CA TRP A 130 12.68 0.55 -17.85
C TRP A 130 12.57 1.59 -18.97
N THR A 131 11.33 1.92 -19.34
CA THR A 131 11.08 3.05 -20.24
C THR A 131 11.19 4.37 -19.47
N ILE A 132 11.24 5.49 -20.18
CA ILE A 132 11.20 6.82 -19.55
C ILE A 132 9.88 7.00 -18.78
N GLN A 133 8.77 6.56 -19.37
CA GLN A 133 7.46 6.58 -18.73
C GLN A 133 7.46 5.76 -17.43
N THR A 134 7.97 4.53 -17.48
CA THR A 134 8.13 3.68 -16.29
C THR A 134 8.95 4.38 -15.21
N THR A 135 10.08 4.99 -15.59
CA THR A 135 10.98 5.71 -14.66
C THR A 135 10.27 6.89 -14.00
N GLN A 136 9.42 7.61 -14.73
CA GLN A 136 8.60 8.71 -14.21
C GLN A 136 7.50 8.20 -13.28
N ASP A 137 6.79 7.14 -13.67
CA ASP A 137 5.68 6.58 -12.90
C ASP A 137 6.13 6.04 -11.53
N VAL A 138 7.32 5.45 -11.48
CA VAL A 138 7.91 4.87 -10.26
C VAL A 138 8.89 5.82 -9.57
N GLY A 139 8.93 7.09 -9.97
CA GLY A 139 9.91 8.09 -9.55
C GLY A 139 10.24 8.11 -8.04
N PRO A 140 9.26 8.12 -7.13
CA PRO A 140 9.51 8.08 -5.68
C PRO A 140 10.27 6.82 -5.20
N PHE A 141 10.23 5.73 -5.96
CA PHE A 141 10.93 4.48 -5.66
C PHE A 141 12.29 4.37 -6.35
N VAL A 142 12.66 5.28 -7.25
CA VAL A 142 13.99 5.31 -7.87
C VAL A 142 15.08 5.45 -6.78
N ALA A 143 14.78 6.15 -5.68
CA ALA A 143 15.68 6.27 -4.53
C ALA A 143 15.96 4.92 -3.80
N LEU A 144 15.23 3.85 -4.11
CA LEU A 144 15.48 2.50 -3.58
C LEU A 144 16.54 1.73 -4.39
N LEU A 145 16.96 2.26 -5.54
CA LEU A 145 17.92 1.64 -6.41
C LEU A 145 19.35 1.82 -5.90
N ALA A 146 20.21 0.86 -6.22
CA ALA A 146 21.64 0.95 -5.96
C ALA A 146 22.31 2.01 -6.86
N LYS A 147 23.52 2.42 -6.51
CA LYS A 147 24.24 3.50 -7.22
C LYS A 147 24.46 3.21 -8.71
N ASP A 148 24.83 1.97 -9.03
CA ASP A 148 25.01 1.48 -10.40
C ASP A 148 23.68 1.48 -11.17
N GLU A 149 22.60 1.02 -10.56
CA GLU A 149 21.25 1.07 -11.11
C GLU A 149 20.80 2.53 -11.41
N LEU A 150 21.08 3.46 -10.49
CA LEU A 150 20.80 4.89 -10.66
C LEU A 150 21.60 5.51 -11.81
N THR A 151 22.85 5.09 -11.99
CA THR A 151 23.73 5.58 -13.06
C THR A 151 23.14 5.24 -14.44
N VAL A 152 22.62 4.01 -14.59
CA VAL A 152 21.93 3.57 -15.82
C VAL A 152 20.70 4.44 -16.13
N LEU A 153 19.92 4.80 -15.12
CA LEU A 153 18.78 5.69 -15.32
C LEU A 153 19.21 7.12 -15.66
N ALA A 154 20.24 7.65 -14.98
CA ALA A 154 20.76 8.99 -15.22
C ALA A 154 21.28 9.16 -16.66
N GLU A 155 22.03 8.18 -17.17
CA GLU A 155 22.48 8.16 -18.56
C GLU A 155 21.29 8.18 -19.53
N LYS A 156 20.32 7.29 -19.32
CA LYS A 156 19.12 7.19 -20.18
C LYS A 156 18.34 8.51 -20.22
N VAL A 157 18.16 9.16 -19.07
CA VAL A 157 17.47 10.45 -18.97
C VAL A 157 18.30 11.56 -19.63
N PHE A 158 19.61 11.59 -19.40
CA PHE A 158 20.51 12.57 -20.01
C PHE A 158 20.48 12.51 -21.55
N TYR A 159 20.49 11.32 -22.15
CA TYR A 159 20.40 11.19 -23.61
C TYR A 159 19.03 11.61 -24.16
N HIS A 160 17.96 11.45 -23.40
CA HIS A 160 16.62 11.82 -23.85
C HIS A 160 16.36 13.33 -23.90
N PHE A 161 17.02 14.11 -23.03
CA PHE A 161 16.82 15.57 -22.97
C PHE A 161 17.83 16.37 -23.79
N ASN A 162 18.87 15.73 -24.35
CA ASN A 162 19.91 16.38 -25.17
C ASN A 162 19.77 16.11 -26.68
N PHE A 163 18.67 15.49 -27.11
CA PHE A 163 18.27 15.28 -28.51
C PHE A 163 16.77 15.57 -28.66
#